data_AF-A0A2N3ACX1-F1
#
_entry.id   AF-A0A2N3ACX1-F1
#
_cell.length_a   1.000
_cell.length_b   1.000
_cell.length_c   1.000
_cell.angle_alpha   90.00
_cell.angle_beta   90.00
_cell.angle_gamma   90.00
#
_symmetry.space_group_name_H-M   'P 1'
#
loop_
_entity.id
_entity.type
_entity.pdbx_description
1 polymer ?
#
loop_
_entity_poly.entity_id
_entity_poly.type
_entity_poly.pdbx_seq_one_letter_code
_entity_poly.pdbx_strand_id
1 'polypeptide(L)'
;MDFIDENKVPLEVLKYRNRSAILEAYDRNNDEKIILYRKLVSLKRKSLDEVSEYATTGINDILRFNVTSFTAKMDNPEVLLFVLNENEQYGIVNAEKIYFMNLLIQLKNEDQLEYRRYRIIFNRDGIKEIETL
;
A
#
# COMPACT_ATOMS: atom_id res chain seq x y z
N MET A 1 4.11 14.50 4.30
CA MET A 1 4.05 13.04 4.08
C MET A 1 5.07 12.53 5.04
N ASP A 2 4.62 11.82 6.06
CA ASP A 2 5.38 11.73 7.30
C ASP A 2 5.66 10.26 7.58
N PHE A 3 6.88 9.93 7.97
CA PHE A 3 7.18 8.61 8.51
C PHE A 3 6.76 8.57 9.97
N ILE A 4 5.92 7.61 10.33
CA ILE A 4 5.41 7.47 11.68
C ILE A 4 5.77 6.11 12.27
N ASP A 5 5.84 6.07 13.59
CA ASP A 5 5.97 4.84 14.34
C ASP A 5 4.62 4.11 14.42
N GLU A 6 4.65 2.79 14.48
CA GLU A 6 3.45 1.94 14.57
C GLU A 6 2.56 2.30 15.76
N ASN A 7 3.16 2.70 16.89
CA ASN A 7 2.42 3.10 18.09
C ASN A 7 1.55 4.35 17.89
N LYS A 8 1.80 5.11 16.80
CA LYS A 8 1.02 6.29 16.42
C LYS A 8 -0.09 5.96 15.42
N VAL A 9 -0.18 4.72 14.95
CA VAL A 9 -1.21 4.26 14.02
C VAL A 9 -2.46 3.85 14.81
N PRO A 10 -3.67 4.29 14.40
CA PRO A 10 -4.91 3.85 15.03
C PRO A 10 -5.05 2.32 15.02
N LEU A 11 -5.50 1.75 16.15
CA LEU A 11 -5.66 0.30 16.30
C LEU A 11 -6.56 -0.32 15.22
N GLU A 12 -7.59 0.40 14.77
CA GLU A 12 -8.46 -0.06 13.69
C GLU A 12 -7.68 -0.27 12.38
N VAL A 13 -6.81 0.67 12.03
CA VAL A 13 -5.94 0.58 10.85
C VAL A 13 -5.00 -0.63 10.95
N LEU A 14 -4.44 -0.88 12.14
CA LEU A 14 -3.60 -2.06 12.38
C LEU A 14 -4.38 -3.38 12.24
N LYS A 15 -5.64 -3.42 12.71
CA LYS A 15 -6.53 -4.57 12.50
C LYS A 15 -6.81 -4.81 11.02
N TYR A 16 -7.16 -3.77 10.28
CA TYR A 16 -7.40 -3.86 8.83
C TYR A 16 -6.14 -4.21 8.03
N ARG A 17 -4.95 -3.81 8.51
CA ARG A 17 -3.67 -4.21 7.92
C ARG A 17 -3.47 -5.73 7.94
N ASN A 18 -4.08 -6.44 8.92
CA ASN A 18 -4.13 -7.90 9.02
C ASN A 18 -2.81 -8.58 8.61
N ARG A 19 -1.78 -8.40 9.44
CA ARG A 19 -0.46 -8.99 9.21
C ARG A 19 -0.55 -10.51 9.34
N SER A 20 0.08 -11.22 8.40
CA SER A 20 0.18 -12.68 8.47
C SER A 20 1.24 -13.05 9.50
N ALA A 21 0.94 -14.05 10.34
CA ALA A 21 1.88 -14.60 11.31
C ALA A 21 3.19 -15.12 10.68
N ILE A 22 3.12 -15.55 9.41
CA ILE A 22 4.30 -15.99 8.65
C ILE A 22 5.22 -14.80 8.35
N LEU A 23 4.66 -13.67 7.92
CA LEU A 23 5.42 -12.45 7.66
C LEU A 23 6.08 -11.94 8.95
N GLU A 24 5.36 -11.92 10.08
CA GLU A 24 5.94 -11.52 11.37
C GLU A 24 7.09 -12.42 11.84
N ALA A 25 7.07 -13.71 11.49
CA ALA A 25 8.14 -14.64 11.84
C ALA A 25 9.41 -14.43 11.00
N TYR A 26 9.26 -14.09 9.71
CA TYR A 26 10.38 -13.82 8.79
C TYR A 26 10.95 -12.40 8.95
N ASP A 27 10.12 -11.40 9.24
CA ASP A 27 10.50 -9.98 9.35
C ASP A 27 10.86 -9.53 10.78
N ARG A 28 11.27 -10.44 11.67
CA ARG A 28 11.57 -10.13 13.10
C ARG A 28 12.55 -8.98 13.35
N ASN A 29 13.34 -8.58 12.35
CA ASN A 29 14.32 -7.50 12.44
C ASN A 29 13.97 -6.25 11.60
N ASN A 30 12.83 -6.23 10.89
CA ASN A 30 12.51 -5.16 9.95
C ASN A 30 11.17 -4.52 10.29
N ASP A 31 11.22 -3.37 10.97
CA ASP A 31 10.03 -2.57 11.24
C ASP A 31 9.47 -2.04 9.90
N GLU A 32 8.26 -2.50 9.53
CA GLU A 32 7.50 -1.97 8.40
C GLU A 32 7.46 -0.44 8.48
N LYS A 33 8.07 0.25 7.50
CA LYS A 33 8.11 1.73 7.50
C LYS A 33 6.74 2.27 7.10
N ILE A 34 6.11 3.02 8.01
CA ILE A 34 4.76 3.53 7.83
C ILE A 34 4.82 4.96 7.31
N ILE A 35 4.27 5.17 6.11
CA ILE A 35 4.15 6.49 5.49
C ILE A 35 2.72 6.99 5.67
N LEU A 36 2.56 8.06 6.42
CA LEU A 36 1.27 8.70 6.65
C LEU A 36 1.07 9.86 5.66
N TYR A 37 -0.04 9.79 4.94
CA TYR A 37 -0.60 10.90 4.17
C TYR A 37 -1.97 11.27 4.75
N ARG A 38 -2.20 12.57 4.95
CA ARG A 38 -3.48 13.10 5.43
C ARG A 38 -3.91 14.24 4.53
N LYS A 39 -5.18 14.22 4.13
CA LYS A 39 -5.83 15.26 3.36
C LYS A 39 -7.15 15.61 4.02
N LEU A 40 -7.34 16.88 4.31
CA LEU A 40 -8.61 17.42 4.76
C LEU A 40 -9.21 18.22 3.60
N VAL A 41 -10.44 17.88 3.22
CA VAL A 41 -11.18 18.63 2.19
C VAL A 41 -12.38 19.29 2.87
N SER A 42 -12.54 20.59 2.63
CA SER A 42 -13.68 21.36 3.12
C SER A 42 -14.36 22.05 1.95
N LEU A 43 -15.67 21.89 1.85
CA LEU A 43 -16.50 22.54 0.84
C LEU A 43 -17.54 23.43 1.49
N LYS A 44 -17.69 24.63 0.94
CA LYS A 44 -18.81 25.52 1.27
C LYS A 44 -20.00 25.19 0.37
N ARG A 45 -20.71 24.10 0.70
CA ARG A 45 -21.79 23.54 -0.13
C ARG A 45 -22.85 24.59 -0.51
N LYS A 46 -23.32 25.38 0.47
CA LYS A 46 -24.29 26.46 0.24
C LYS A 46 -23.85 27.45 -0.85
N SER A 47 -22.62 27.95 -0.75
CA SER A 47 -22.07 28.89 -1.74
C SER A 47 -21.85 28.24 -3.11
N LEU A 48 -21.59 26.93 -3.14
CA LEU A 48 -21.42 26.19 -4.39
C LEU A 48 -22.77 26.00 -5.11
N ASP A 49 -23.81 25.68 -4.34
CA ASP A 49 -25.17 25.48 -4.83
C ASP A 49 -25.82 26.81 -5.31
N GLU A 50 -25.41 27.95 -4.74
CA GLU A 50 -25.86 29.29 -5.18
C GLU A 50 -25.30 29.71 -6.55
N VAL A 51 -24.13 29.19 -6.95
CA VAL A 51 -23.43 29.60 -8.18
C VAL A 51 -23.54 28.55 -9.29
N SER A 52 -23.79 27.30 -8.93
CA SER A 52 -23.87 26.19 -9.88
C SER A 52 -25.28 26.03 -10.45
N GLU A 53 -25.39 25.88 -11.77
CA GLU A 53 -26.64 25.53 -12.46
C GLU A 53 -27.11 24.10 -12.12
N TYR A 54 -26.19 23.25 -11.64
CA TYR A 54 -26.46 21.87 -11.24
C TYR A 54 -26.16 21.63 -9.76
N ALA A 55 -27.01 20.84 -9.09
CA ALA A 55 -26.77 20.42 -7.72
C ALA A 55 -25.47 19.60 -7.62
N THR A 56 -24.58 19.99 -6.71
CA THR A 56 -23.32 19.24 -6.52
C THR A 56 -23.57 17.99 -5.68
N THR A 57 -23.48 16.83 -6.31
CA THR A 57 -23.70 15.53 -5.65
C THR A 57 -22.57 15.16 -4.69
N GLY A 58 -21.33 15.58 -4.95
CA GLY A 58 -20.18 15.31 -4.11
C GLY A 58 -18.85 15.67 -4.76
N ILE A 59 -17.75 15.16 -4.20
CA ILE A 59 -16.39 15.29 -4.74
C ILE A 59 -15.88 13.92 -5.14
N ASN A 60 -15.24 13.85 -6.30
CA ASN A 60 -14.39 12.72 -6.64
C ASN A 60 -12.92 13.09 -6.34
N ASP A 61 -12.28 12.35 -5.45
CA ASP A 61 -10.88 12.56 -5.11
C ASP A 61 -9.98 11.55 -5.83
N ILE A 62 -9.10 12.03 -6.71
CA ILE A 62 -8.16 11.20 -7.46
C ILE A 62 -6.80 11.22 -6.75
N LEU A 63 -6.52 10.16 -5.99
CA LEU A 63 -5.21 9.94 -5.37
C LEU A 63 -4.23 9.35 -6.39
N ARG A 64 -3.10 10.02 -6.59
CA ARG A 64 -1.99 9.54 -7.43
C ARG A 64 -0.78 9.28 -6.56
N PHE A 65 -0.28 8.05 -6.57
CA PHE A 65 0.89 7.64 -5.82
C PHE A 65 1.94 7.10 -6.79
N ASN A 66 3.15 7.69 -6.77
CA ASN A 66 4.23 7.31 -7.65
C ASN A 66 5.15 6.30 -6.95
N VAL A 67 5.25 5.09 -7.52
CA VAL A 67 6.10 4.01 -6.98
C VAL A 67 7.53 4.03 -7.53
N THR A 68 7.81 4.75 -8.62
CA THR A 68 9.12 4.76 -9.30
C THR A 68 10.25 5.28 -8.41
N SER A 69 9.94 6.20 -7.49
CA SER A 69 10.92 6.67 -6.50
C SER A 69 11.42 5.54 -5.60
N PHE A 70 10.60 4.52 -5.33
CA PHE A 70 10.97 3.36 -4.54
C PHE A 70 11.75 2.33 -5.36
N THR A 71 11.51 2.23 -6.67
CA THR A 71 12.19 1.24 -7.54
C THR A 71 13.65 1.61 -7.82
N ALA A 72 14.00 2.90 -7.83
CA ALA A 72 15.32 3.39 -8.18
C ALA A 72 16.48 2.83 -7.32
N LYS A 73 16.20 2.44 -6.08
CA LYS A 73 17.18 1.89 -5.13
C LYS A 73 16.95 0.41 -4.80
N MET A 74 16.09 -0.29 -5.55
CA MET A 74 15.85 -1.72 -5.34
C MET A 74 17.00 -2.57 -5.88
N ASP A 75 17.19 -3.75 -5.33
CA ASP A 75 18.11 -4.77 -5.85
C ASP A 75 17.72 -5.29 -7.24
N ASN A 76 18.62 -6.07 -7.86
CA ASN A 76 18.28 -6.78 -9.09
C ASN A 76 17.11 -7.75 -8.82
N PRO A 77 16.02 -7.69 -9.59
CA PRO A 77 14.90 -8.60 -9.42
C PRO A 77 15.27 -10.05 -9.73
N GLU A 78 16.25 -10.33 -10.59
CA GLU A 78 16.66 -11.69 -10.89
C GLU A 78 17.64 -12.23 -9.84
N VAL A 79 17.25 -13.30 -9.15
CA VAL A 79 18.04 -13.96 -8.11
C VAL A 79 18.09 -15.46 -8.37
N LEU A 80 19.29 -16.02 -8.38
CA LEU A 80 19.50 -17.46 -8.49
C LEU A 80 19.27 -18.13 -7.14
N LEU A 81 18.32 -19.07 -7.10
CA LEU A 81 18.05 -19.90 -5.93
C LEU A 81 18.54 -21.32 -6.17
N PHE A 82 19.21 -21.88 -5.17
CA PHE A 82 19.63 -23.28 -5.17
C PHE A 82 18.53 -24.10 -4.52
N VAL A 83 17.96 -25.03 -5.28
CA VAL A 83 16.88 -25.90 -4.83
C VAL A 83 17.24 -27.36 -5.07
N LEU A 84 16.65 -28.25 -4.30
CA LEU A 84 16.70 -29.67 -4.60
C LEU A 84 15.57 -29.98 -5.57
N ASN A 85 15.93 -30.55 -6.73
CA ASN A 85 14.95 -31.04 -7.69
C ASN A 85 14.29 -32.33 -7.17
N GLU A 86 13.23 -32.79 -7.84
CA GLU A 86 12.47 -34.01 -7.47
C GLU A 86 13.34 -35.28 -7.33
N ASN A 87 14.51 -35.30 -7.98
CA ASN A 87 15.50 -36.39 -7.92
C ASN A 87 16.60 -36.17 -6.86
N GLU A 88 16.40 -35.26 -5.89
CA GLU A 88 17.39 -34.90 -4.85
C GLU A 88 18.72 -34.34 -5.41
N GLN A 89 18.71 -33.87 -6.66
CA GLN A 89 19.85 -33.23 -7.29
C GLN A 89 19.81 -31.71 -7.13
N TYR A 90 20.99 -31.09 -7.00
CA TYR A 90 21.12 -29.64 -6.96
C TYR A 90 20.68 -29.02 -8.29
N GLY A 91 19.65 -28.18 -8.23
CA GLY A 91 19.17 -27.36 -9.33
C GLY A 91 19.38 -25.86 -9.02
N ILE A 92 19.47 -25.07 -10.08
CA ILE A 92 19.44 -23.60 -9.99
C ILE A 92 18.13 -23.14 -10.64
N VAL A 93 17.34 -22.38 -9.90
CA VAL A 93 16.11 -21.75 -10.40
C VAL A 93 16.31 -20.24 -10.40
N ASN A 94 15.91 -19.60 -11.49
CA ASN A 94 15.84 -18.14 -11.53
C ASN A 94 14.54 -17.70 -10.85
N ALA A 95 14.66 -16.94 -9.77
CA ALA A 95 13.52 -16.43 -9.01
C ALA A 95 13.49 -14.91 -9.07
N GLU A 96 12.28 -14.37 -8.95
CA GLU A 96 12.06 -12.93 -8.96
C GLU A 96 11.95 -12.40 -7.52
N LYS A 97 12.84 -11.47 -7.16
CA LYS A 97 12.78 -10.72 -5.91
C LYS A 97 11.69 -9.65 -6.01
N ILE A 98 10.68 -9.79 -5.17
CA ILE A 98 9.51 -8.91 -5.11
C ILE A 98 9.44 -8.18 -3.76
N TYR A 99 8.87 -6.97 -3.79
CA TYR A 99 8.61 -6.17 -2.60
C TYR A 99 7.11 -5.88 -2.51
N PHE A 100 6.61 -5.81 -1.28
CA PHE A 100 5.21 -5.57 -0.99
C PHE A 100 5.04 -4.19 -0.36
N MET A 101 4.13 -3.39 -0.92
CA MET A 101 3.65 -2.16 -0.28
C MET A 101 2.17 -2.32 0.06
N ASN A 102 1.82 -2.11 1.33
CA ASN A 102 0.45 -2.18 1.79
C ASN A 102 -0.11 -0.75 1.85
N LEU A 103 -1.10 -0.48 1.00
CA LEU A 103 -1.80 0.80 0.95
C LEU A 103 -3.15 0.64 1.64
N LEU A 104 -3.30 1.34 2.77
CA LEU A 104 -4.55 1.37 3.52
C LEU A 104 -5.07 2.80 3.53
N ILE A 105 -6.26 2.98 2.95
CA ILE A 105 -6.91 4.27 2.78
C ILE A 105 -8.11 4.31 3.72
N GLN A 106 -8.10 5.29 4.62
CA GLN A 106 -9.24 5.61 5.47
C GLN A 106 -9.93 6.85 4.90
N LEU A 107 -11.18 6.70 4.49
CA LEU A 107 -12.04 7.78 4.01
C LEU A 107 -13.07 8.09 5.08
N LYS A 108 -13.03 9.31 5.60
CA LYS A 108 -14.01 9.79 6.57
C LYS A 108 -14.77 10.97 5.98
N ASN A 109 -16.09 10.84 5.92
CA ASN A 109 -17.00 11.89 5.50
C ASN A 109 -18.19 11.94 6.45
N GLU A 110 -18.32 13.01 7.23
CA GLU A 110 -19.34 13.14 8.29
C GLU A 110 -19.38 11.87 9.17
N ASP A 111 -20.48 11.11 9.12
CA ASP A 111 -20.68 9.87 9.88
C ASP A 111 -20.24 8.60 9.13
N GLN A 112 -19.82 8.72 7.87
CA GLN A 112 -19.35 7.62 7.04
C GLN A 112 -17.85 7.42 7.21
N LEU A 113 -17.47 6.18 7.51
CA LEU A 113 -16.09 5.74 7.59
C LEU A 113 -15.91 4.50 6.70
N GLU A 114 -15.08 4.62 5.68
CA GLU A 114 -14.76 3.54 4.75
C GLU A 114 -13.26 3.25 4.79
N TYR A 115 -12.92 1.96 4.74
CA TYR A 115 -11.54 1.49 4.63
C TYR A 115 -11.37 0.77 3.30
N ARG A 116 -10.28 1.09 2.59
CA ARG A 116 -9.86 0.36 1.39
C ARG A 116 -8.44 -0.12 1.57
N ARG A 117 -8.19 -1.37 1.21
CA ARG A 117 -6.88 -1.99 1.31
C ARG A 117 -6.44 -2.49 -0.05
N TYR A 118 -5.21 -2.14 -0.39
CA TYR A 118 -4.53 -2.65 -1.57
C TYR A 118 -3.16 -3.18 -1.17
N ARG A 119 -2.73 -4.27 -1.81
CA ARG A 119 -1.34 -4.70 -1.78
C ARG A 119 -0.75 -4.49 -3.17
N ILE A 120 0.27 -3.64 -3.23
CA ILE A 120 1.03 -3.39 -4.45
C ILE A 120 2.25 -4.31 -4.41
N ILE A 121 2.36 -5.18 -5.41
CA ILE A 121 3.49 -6.09 -5.62
C ILE A 121 4.35 -5.50 -6.73
N PHE A 122 5.61 -5.22 -6.43
CA PHE A 122 6.48 -4.51 -7.36
C PHE A 122 7.95 -4.84 -7.13
N ASN A 123 8.77 -4.58 -8.14
CA ASN A 123 10.23 -4.69 -8.04
C ASN A 123 10.88 -3.57 -8.85
N ARG A 124 12.19 -3.70 -9.14
CA ARG A 124 12.96 -2.68 -9.86
C ARG A 124 12.34 -2.33 -11.22
N ASP A 125 11.74 -3.31 -11.91
CA ASP A 125 11.15 -3.11 -13.23
C ASP A 125 9.80 -2.38 -13.19
N GLY A 126 9.18 -2.31 -12.01
CA GLY A 126 7.92 -1.62 -11.79
C GLY A 126 6.88 -2.48 -11.07
N ILE A 127 5.61 -2.10 -11.25
CA ILE A 127 4.46 -2.79 -10.66
C ILE A 127 4.24 -4.11 -11.39
N LYS A 128 4.16 -5.20 -10.63
CA LYS A 128 3.82 -6.53 -11.14
C LYS A 128 2.33 -6.81 -10.99
N GLU A 129 1.77 -6.48 -9.83
CA GLU A 129 0.37 -6.73 -9.52
C GLU A 129 -0.16 -5.78 -8.45
N ILE A 130 -1.49 -5.58 -8.45
CA ILE A 130 -2.21 -4.85 -7.41
C ILE A 130 -3.37 -5.73 -6.94
N GLU A 131 -3.31 -6.19 -5.70
CA GLU A 131 -4.38 -6.96 -5.06
C GLU A 131 -5.33 -6.01 -4.32
N THR A 132 -6.64 -6.23 -4.44
CA THR A 132 -7.65 -5.59 -3.58
C THR A 132 -8.04 -6.59 -2.49
N LEU A 133 -7.94 -6.20 -1.22
CA LEU A 133 -8.07 -7.08 -0.05
C LEU A 133 -9.20 -6.67 0.88
#